data_AF-A0A851D7Q1-F1
#
_entry.id   AF-A0A851D7Q1-F1
#
_cell.length_a   1.000
_cell.length_b   1.000
_cell.length_c   1.000
_cell.angle_alpha   90.00
_cell.angle_beta   90.00
_cell.angle_gamma   90.00
#
_symmetry.space_group_name_H-M   'P 1'
#
loop_
_entity.id
_entity.type
_entity.pdbx_description
1 polymer ?
#
loop_
_entity_poly.entity_id
_entity_poly.type
_entity_poly.pdbx_seq_one_letter_code
_entity_poly.pdbx_strand_id
1 'polypeptide(L)'
;PFYPQKNDENGNCSGEGIEFPTTNLYELESRVLTDHWSIPYKREESLGKCLIASTYLARLGLSDSDENCKRFMDRCMPEAFKKLLTSSAVHKWGTEIHEGIYNMLMLLVDLVAERVKQDPIPVGLLGVLTMAFNPDNEYHFKNRMKVCQRNWAEVFGEGNMHAVSPISTFQKEPHGWLVDLVNRFAELGGFSAIQSKLNSEDIELGAISALVQPFGVCAEYLNSSVVQPMLDPVIHKMIKYVQNVEEKDLKDK
;
A
#
# COMPACT_ATOMS: atom_id res chain seq x y z
N PRO A 1 22.60 31.19 -12.18
CA PRO A 1 23.96 30.74 -12.57
C PRO A 1 23.92 29.26 -12.98
N PHE A 2 23.94 29.04 -14.30
CA PHE A 2 23.98 27.74 -14.95
C PHE A 2 25.28 27.00 -14.61
N TYR A 3 25.18 25.71 -14.27
CA TYR A 3 26.29 24.78 -14.38
C TYR A 3 25.93 23.69 -15.42
N PRO A 4 26.89 23.23 -16.23
CA PRO A 4 26.61 22.52 -17.47
C PRO A 4 26.46 21.02 -17.28
N GLN A 5 25.55 20.42 -18.07
CA GLN A 5 25.48 18.98 -18.30
C GLN A 5 26.80 18.48 -18.87
N LYS A 6 27.40 17.48 -18.22
CA LYS A 6 28.34 16.58 -18.88
C LYS A 6 27.52 15.61 -19.73
N ASN A 7 27.74 15.68 -21.04
CA ASN A 7 27.28 14.68 -21.99
C ASN A 7 28.11 13.42 -21.77
N ASP A 8 27.49 12.38 -21.21
CA ASP A 8 28.00 11.03 -21.38
C ASP A 8 27.56 10.54 -22.76
N GLU A 9 28.52 10.57 -23.69
CA GLU A 9 28.48 9.94 -25.00
C GLU A 9 28.44 8.41 -24.81
N ASN A 10 27.25 7.88 -24.57
CA ASN A 10 26.89 6.51 -24.93
C ASN A 10 25.41 6.50 -25.25
N GLY A 11 25.13 6.68 -26.54
CA GLY A 11 23.79 6.60 -27.10
C GLY A 11 23.20 5.22 -26.85
N ASN A 12 22.25 5.17 -25.92
CA ASN A 12 21.07 4.32 -26.06
C ASN A 12 19.84 5.08 -25.55
N CYS A 13 19.45 6.13 -26.26
CA CYS A 13 18.06 6.58 -26.29
C CYS A 13 17.32 5.74 -27.33
N SER A 14 17.01 4.50 -26.97
CA SER A 14 15.93 3.74 -27.59
C SER A 14 14.88 3.53 -26.51
N GLY A 15 13.65 3.98 -26.77
CA GLY A 15 12.48 3.52 -26.03
C GLY A 15 12.32 2.02 -26.26
N GLU A 16 13.07 1.22 -25.52
CA GLU A 16 12.80 -0.21 -25.35
C GLU A 16 11.43 -0.29 -24.68
N GLY A 17 10.54 -1.09 -25.30
CA GLY A 17 9.15 -1.21 -24.89
C GLY A 17 9.06 -1.42 -23.38
N ILE A 18 8.17 -0.64 -22.76
CA ILE A 18 7.89 -0.75 -21.33
C ILE A 18 7.20 -2.09 -21.12
N GLU A 19 7.98 -3.10 -20.79
CA GLU A 19 7.49 -4.47 -20.65
C GLU A 19 7.54 -4.90 -19.18
N PHE A 20 6.46 -5.51 -18.71
CA PHE A 20 6.42 -6.13 -17.41
C PHE A 20 7.43 -7.30 -17.32
N PRO A 21 8.16 -7.49 -16.21
CA PRO A 21 9.21 -8.50 -16.11
C PRO A 21 8.65 -9.92 -15.95
N THR A 22 8.13 -10.47 -17.04
CA THR A 22 7.39 -11.74 -17.09
C THR A 22 8.20 -12.93 -16.59
N THR A 23 9.51 -13.00 -16.86
CA THR A 23 10.39 -14.04 -16.31
C THR A 23 10.42 -14.00 -14.78
N ASN A 24 10.51 -12.81 -14.18
CA ASN A 24 10.48 -12.66 -12.73
C ASN A 24 9.12 -13.02 -12.14
N LEU A 25 8.02 -12.73 -12.84
CA LEU A 25 6.69 -13.19 -12.42
C LEU A 25 6.64 -14.71 -12.31
N TYR A 26 7.05 -15.44 -13.35
CA TYR A 26 7.03 -16.91 -13.31
C TYR A 26 7.94 -17.48 -12.23
N GLU A 27 9.13 -16.91 -12.04
CA GLU A 27 10.01 -17.29 -10.92
C GLU A 27 9.33 -17.07 -9.58
N LEU A 28 8.67 -15.93 -9.38
CA LEU A 28 8.00 -15.60 -8.13
C LEU A 28 6.83 -16.55 -7.88
N GLU A 29 6.00 -16.81 -8.89
CA GLU A 29 4.87 -17.75 -8.80
C GLU A 29 5.33 -19.16 -8.45
N SER A 30 6.41 -19.64 -9.07
CA SER A 30 6.97 -20.97 -8.79
C SER A 30 7.43 -21.15 -7.34
N ARG A 31 7.75 -20.04 -6.65
CA ARG A 31 8.20 -20.05 -5.24
C ARG A 31 7.02 -19.81 -4.29
N VAL A 32 6.29 -18.72 -4.51
CA VAL A 32 5.23 -18.24 -3.59
C VAL A 32 4.07 -19.23 -3.51
N LEU A 33 3.76 -19.94 -4.59
CA LEU A 33 2.62 -20.86 -4.62
C LEU A 33 2.95 -22.27 -4.11
N THR A 34 4.09 -22.45 -3.42
CA THR A 34 4.53 -23.71 -2.81
C THR A 34 4.78 -23.57 -1.30
N ASP A 35 4.86 -24.68 -0.57
CA ASP A 35 5.04 -24.67 0.90
C ASP A 35 6.49 -24.37 1.34
N HIS A 36 7.48 -24.80 0.56
CA HIS A 36 8.90 -24.58 0.83
C HIS A 36 9.46 -23.41 0.00
N TRP A 37 9.00 -22.21 0.32
CA TRP A 37 9.37 -21.01 -0.42
C TRP A 37 10.65 -20.33 0.12
N SER A 38 11.42 -19.70 -0.77
CA SER A 38 12.49 -18.76 -0.43
C SER A 38 11.98 -17.33 -0.57
N ILE A 39 12.28 -16.50 0.43
CA ILE A 39 11.74 -15.14 0.59
C ILE A 39 12.44 -14.20 -0.39
N PRO A 40 11.75 -13.64 -1.41
CA PRO A 40 12.31 -12.62 -2.28
C PRO A 40 12.06 -11.25 -1.64
N TYR A 41 12.93 -10.84 -0.73
CA TYR A 41 12.78 -9.59 0.03
C TYR A 41 13.71 -8.47 -0.46
N LYS A 42 14.54 -8.74 -1.47
CA LYS A 42 15.44 -7.72 -2.04
C LYS A 42 14.82 -7.05 -3.26
N ARG A 43 15.21 -5.80 -3.48
CA ARG A 43 14.67 -4.95 -4.56
C ARG A 43 14.99 -5.49 -5.95
N GLU A 44 16.15 -6.11 -6.09
CA GLU A 44 16.68 -6.71 -7.31
C GLU A 44 16.14 -8.13 -7.58
N GLU A 45 15.42 -8.70 -6.63
CA GLU A 45 14.74 -10.00 -6.77
C GLU A 45 13.34 -9.85 -7.37
N SER A 46 12.71 -10.98 -7.66
CA SER A 46 11.50 -11.03 -8.48
C SER A 46 10.32 -10.23 -7.91
N LEU A 47 10.09 -10.23 -6.60
CA LEU A 47 9.03 -9.42 -5.99
C LEU A 47 9.29 -7.92 -6.17
N GLY A 48 10.51 -7.46 -5.86
CA GLY A 48 10.91 -6.07 -6.00
C GLY A 48 10.82 -5.57 -7.45
N LYS A 49 11.31 -6.36 -8.41
CA LYS A 49 11.23 -6.06 -9.85
C LYS A 49 9.79 -5.94 -10.34
N CYS A 50 8.93 -6.90 -9.97
CA CYS A 50 7.52 -6.86 -10.36
C CYS A 50 6.80 -5.65 -9.72
N LEU A 51 7.04 -5.33 -8.45
CA LEU A 51 6.45 -4.14 -7.80
C LEU A 51 6.85 -2.83 -8.49
N ILE A 52 8.14 -2.68 -8.82
CA ILE A 52 8.67 -1.49 -9.49
C ILE A 52 8.05 -1.35 -10.88
N ALA A 53 8.04 -2.43 -11.66
CA ALA A 53 7.46 -2.42 -13.00
C ALA A 53 5.95 -2.14 -12.97
N SER A 54 5.20 -2.77 -12.07
CA SER A 54 3.77 -2.47 -11.88
C SER A 54 3.54 -1.02 -11.50
N THR A 55 4.38 -0.45 -10.62
CA THR A 55 4.23 0.96 -10.21
C THR A 55 4.43 1.88 -11.42
N TYR A 56 5.41 1.57 -12.27
CA TYR A 56 5.66 2.32 -13.48
C TYR A 56 4.51 2.20 -14.49
N LEU A 57 4.01 0.99 -14.75
CA LEU A 57 2.83 0.77 -15.60
C LEU A 57 1.58 1.46 -15.05
N ALA A 58 1.38 1.45 -13.73
CA ALA A 58 0.29 2.17 -13.08
C ALA A 58 0.41 3.67 -13.36
N ARG A 59 1.58 4.29 -13.19
CA ARG A 59 1.77 5.72 -13.51
C ARG A 59 1.41 6.09 -14.95
N LEU A 60 1.54 5.14 -15.88
CA LEU A 60 1.23 5.33 -17.30
C LEU A 60 -0.22 4.97 -17.67
N GLY A 61 -1.02 4.47 -16.72
CA GLY A 61 -2.38 3.99 -17.01
C GLY A 61 -2.42 2.65 -17.75
N LEU A 62 -1.32 1.88 -17.73
CA LEU A 62 -1.15 0.66 -18.53
C LEU A 62 -1.24 -0.62 -17.69
N SER A 63 -1.28 -0.53 -16.36
CA SER A 63 -1.21 -1.71 -15.46
C SER A 63 -2.34 -2.72 -15.68
N ASP A 64 -3.53 -2.25 -16.07
CA ASP A 64 -4.70 -3.09 -16.30
C ASP A 64 -4.75 -3.66 -17.73
N SER A 65 -4.01 -3.04 -18.65
CA SER A 65 -3.90 -3.47 -20.05
C SER A 65 -2.81 -4.52 -20.24
N ASP A 66 -1.82 -4.57 -19.34
CA ASP A 66 -0.78 -5.60 -19.33
C ASP A 66 -1.27 -6.83 -18.53
N GLU A 67 -1.47 -7.95 -19.23
CA GLU A 67 -2.01 -9.19 -18.63
C GLU A 67 -1.12 -9.75 -17.51
N ASN A 68 0.21 -9.61 -17.62
CA ASN A 68 1.15 -10.13 -16.63
C ASN A 68 1.18 -9.23 -15.39
N CYS A 69 1.14 -7.91 -15.58
CA CYS A 69 1.01 -6.94 -14.49
C CYS A 69 -0.28 -7.17 -13.72
N LYS A 70 -1.41 -7.33 -14.43
CA LYS A 70 -2.70 -7.65 -13.81
C LYS A 70 -2.65 -8.97 -13.05
N ARG A 71 -2.12 -10.04 -13.65
CA ARG A 71 -1.95 -11.34 -13.00
C ARG A 71 -1.09 -11.26 -11.74
N PHE A 72 -0.03 -10.46 -11.78
CA PHE A 72 0.81 -10.21 -10.61
C PHE A 72 0.03 -9.52 -9.49
N MET A 73 -0.68 -8.43 -9.78
CA MET A 73 -1.47 -7.65 -8.81
C MET A 73 -2.64 -8.44 -8.23
N ASP A 74 -3.32 -9.24 -9.05
CA ASP A 74 -4.56 -9.94 -8.66
C ASP A 74 -4.31 -11.27 -7.94
N ARG A 75 -3.13 -11.89 -8.15
CA ARG A 75 -2.87 -13.26 -7.67
C ARG A 75 -1.54 -13.42 -6.96
N CYS A 76 -0.43 -13.13 -7.63
CA CYS A 76 0.89 -13.49 -7.12
C CYS A 76 1.32 -12.61 -5.93
N MET A 77 1.14 -11.29 -6.04
CA MET A 77 1.49 -10.33 -4.99
C MET A 77 0.67 -10.52 -3.70
N PRO A 78 -0.67 -10.65 -3.73
CA PRO A 78 -1.45 -10.90 -2.52
C PRO A 78 -0.95 -12.11 -1.73
N GLU A 79 -0.66 -13.22 -2.40
CA GLU A 79 -0.15 -14.43 -1.75
C GLU A 79 1.27 -14.24 -1.18
N ALA A 80 2.12 -13.49 -1.89
CA ALA A 80 3.46 -13.16 -1.40
C ALA A 80 3.38 -12.35 -0.10
N PHE A 81 2.60 -11.27 -0.07
CA PHE A 81 2.46 -10.44 1.12
C PHE A 81 1.74 -11.16 2.27
N LYS A 82 0.76 -12.01 1.97
CA LYS A 82 0.14 -12.87 3.00
C LYS A 82 1.19 -13.72 3.72
N LYS A 83 2.05 -14.41 2.97
CA LYS A 83 3.14 -15.21 3.56
C LYS A 83 4.16 -14.35 4.32
N LEU A 84 4.50 -13.17 3.81
CA LEU A 84 5.43 -12.24 4.44
C LEU A 84 4.93 -11.66 5.77
N LEU A 85 3.61 -11.41 5.87
CA LEU A 85 3.05 -10.63 6.97
C LEU A 85 2.35 -11.47 8.03
N THR A 86 1.86 -12.66 7.68
CA THR A 86 1.00 -13.44 8.59
C THR A 86 1.54 -14.84 8.90
N SER A 87 2.67 -15.25 8.32
CA SER A 87 3.26 -16.56 8.61
C SER A 87 3.94 -16.55 9.98
N SER A 88 3.80 -17.64 10.75
CA SER A 88 4.57 -17.82 11.99
C SER A 88 6.09 -17.89 11.76
N ALA A 89 6.53 -18.13 10.51
CA ALA A 89 7.94 -18.08 10.14
C ALA A 89 8.58 -16.69 10.34
N VAL A 90 7.77 -15.62 10.35
CA VAL A 90 8.20 -14.24 10.60
C VAL A 90 9.07 -14.12 11.85
N HIS A 91 8.72 -14.84 12.92
CA HIS A 91 9.46 -14.79 14.19
C HIS A 91 10.85 -15.38 14.14
N LYS A 92 11.16 -16.19 13.12
CA LYS A 92 12.42 -16.90 12.94
C LYS A 92 13.39 -16.18 12.00
N TRP A 93 12.96 -15.11 11.34
CA TRP A 93 13.77 -14.40 10.36
C TRP A 93 14.77 -13.45 11.03
N GLY A 94 15.92 -13.28 10.36
CA GLY A 94 16.94 -12.31 10.77
C GLY A 94 16.53 -10.88 10.48
N THR A 95 17.21 -9.92 11.11
CA THR A 95 16.92 -8.48 10.94
C THR A 95 17.01 -8.02 9.48
N GLU A 96 17.97 -8.53 8.72
CA GLU A 96 18.13 -8.24 7.29
C GLU A 96 16.89 -8.57 6.46
N ILE A 97 16.19 -9.66 6.78
CA ILE A 97 14.98 -10.10 6.10
C ILE A 97 13.85 -9.15 6.47
N HIS A 98 13.72 -8.79 7.75
CA HIS A 98 12.69 -7.84 8.18
C HIS A 98 12.85 -6.48 7.50
N GLU A 99 14.07 -5.95 7.38
CA GLU A 99 14.35 -4.70 6.67
C GLU A 99 14.10 -4.82 5.16
N GLY A 100 14.41 -5.97 4.57
CA GLY A 100 14.01 -6.29 3.20
C GLY A 100 12.50 -6.23 2.97
N ILE A 101 11.74 -6.87 3.86
CA ILE A 101 10.26 -6.86 3.80
C ILE A 101 9.71 -5.45 3.97
N TYR A 102 10.30 -4.64 4.86
CA TYR A 102 9.94 -3.22 5.00
C TYR A 102 10.11 -2.48 3.66
N ASN A 103 11.22 -2.71 2.95
CA ASN A 103 11.44 -2.13 1.63
C ASN A 103 10.41 -2.64 0.60
N MET A 104 10.00 -3.91 0.66
CA MET A 104 8.96 -4.44 -0.24
C MET A 104 7.59 -3.82 0.07
N LEU A 105 7.27 -3.57 1.35
CA LEU A 105 6.07 -2.87 1.77
C LEU A 105 6.07 -1.41 1.27
N MET A 106 7.21 -0.72 1.29
CA MET A 106 7.33 0.61 0.70
C MET A 106 7.03 0.59 -0.81
N LEU A 107 7.54 -0.40 -1.55
CA LEU A 107 7.22 -0.55 -2.97
C LEU A 107 5.75 -0.91 -3.24
N LEU A 108 5.13 -1.71 -2.36
CA LEU A 108 3.69 -1.99 -2.41
C LEU A 108 2.89 -0.69 -2.21
N VAL A 109 3.23 0.11 -1.21
CA VAL A 109 2.57 1.40 -0.95
C VAL A 109 2.69 2.32 -2.17
N ASP A 110 3.87 2.39 -2.78
CA ASP A 110 4.10 3.15 -4.01
C ASP A 110 3.14 2.71 -5.13
N LEU A 111 3.04 1.41 -5.39
CA LEU A 111 2.11 0.88 -6.40
C LEU A 111 0.65 1.22 -6.09
N VAL A 112 0.20 0.95 -4.86
CA VAL A 112 -1.21 1.17 -4.49
C VAL A 112 -1.57 2.64 -4.58
N ALA A 113 -0.68 3.54 -4.15
CA ALA A 113 -0.89 4.99 -4.24
C ALA A 113 -1.04 5.46 -5.69
N GLU A 114 -0.31 4.87 -6.65
CA GLU A 114 -0.49 5.20 -8.07
C GLU A 114 -1.76 4.58 -8.66
N ARG A 115 -2.03 3.31 -8.35
CA ARG A 115 -3.17 2.61 -8.94
C ARG A 115 -4.50 3.12 -8.40
N VAL A 116 -4.58 3.57 -7.15
CA VAL A 116 -5.80 4.15 -6.56
C VAL A 116 -6.19 5.49 -7.20
N LYS A 117 -5.33 6.15 -7.97
CA LYS A 117 -5.67 7.38 -8.72
C LYS A 117 -6.52 7.10 -9.96
N GLN A 118 -6.63 5.84 -10.37
CA GLN A 118 -7.25 5.42 -11.63
C GLN A 118 -8.55 4.64 -11.40
N ASP A 119 -9.36 4.55 -12.44
CA ASP A 119 -10.53 3.69 -12.49
C ASP A 119 -10.25 2.41 -13.30
N PRO A 120 -10.89 1.28 -12.96
CA PRO A 120 -11.79 1.09 -11.82
C PRO A 120 -11.04 1.12 -10.48
N ILE A 121 -11.78 1.23 -9.37
CA ILE A 121 -11.23 1.18 -8.01
C ILE A 121 -10.52 -0.17 -7.80
N PRO A 122 -9.24 -0.20 -7.41
CA PRO A 122 -8.48 -1.45 -7.34
C PRO A 122 -8.73 -2.18 -6.01
N VAL A 123 -9.94 -2.74 -5.86
CA VAL A 123 -10.42 -3.39 -4.62
C VAL A 123 -9.44 -4.47 -4.11
N GLY A 124 -8.91 -5.32 -5.01
CA GLY A 124 -7.95 -6.35 -4.65
C GLY A 124 -6.67 -5.78 -4.01
N LEU A 125 -6.10 -4.73 -4.62
CA LEU A 125 -4.91 -4.06 -4.10
C LEU A 125 -5.17 -3.33 -2.77
N LEU A 126 -6.36 -2.74 -2.60
CA LEU A 126 -6.76 -2.14 -1.32
C LEU A 126 -6.86 -3.19 -0.20
N GLY A 127 -7.22 -4.44 -0.54
CA GLY A 127 -7.13 -5.57 0.39
C GLY A 127 -5.70 -5.89 0.81
N VAL A 128 -4.73 -5.84 -0.11
CA VAL A 128 -3.30 -6.00 0.24
C VAL A 128 -2.78 -4.83 1.06
N LEU A 129 -3.19 -3.59 0.75
CA LEU A 129 -2.86 -2.41 1.54
C LEU A 129 -3.42 -2.53 2.97
N THR A 130 -4.65 -3.02 3.12
CA THR A 130 -5.24 -3.31 4.43
C THR A 130 -4.37 -4.27 5.23
N MET A 131 -3.89 -5.35 4.60
CA MET A 131 -2.99 -6.29 5.25
C MET A 131 -1.66 -5.64 5.65
N ALA A 132 -1.10 -4.80 4.78
CA ALA A 132 0.12 -4.05 5.02
C ALA A 132 -0.02 -3.00 6.13
N PHE A 133 -1.21 -2.46 6.36
CA PHE A 133 -1.48 -1.46 7.40
C PHE A 133 -1.97 -2.08 8.72
N ASN A 134 -2.34 -3.36 8.75
CA ASN A 134 -2.87 -3.99 9.95
C ASN A 134 -1.78 -4.23 11.02
N PRO A 135 -1.78 -3.48 12.14
CA PRO A 135 -0.76 -3.61 13.19
C PRO A 135 -0.76 -4.99 13.87
N ASP A 136 -1.88 -5.72 13.80
CA ASP A 136 -2.05 -7.01 14.47
C ASP A 136 -1.43 -8.19 13.71
N ASN A 137 -0.89 -7.97 12.50
CA ASN A 137 -0.22 -9.04 11.76
C ASN A 137 1.13 -9.43 12.41
N GLU A 138 1.60 -10.65 12.13
CA GLU A 138 2.81 -11.21 12.74
C GLU A 138 4.06 -10.33 12.50
N TYR A 139 4.14 -9.71 11.33
CA TYR A 139 5.26 -8.84 10.96
C TYR A 139 5.30 -7.54 11.76
N HIS A 140 4.18 -6.84 11.88
CA HIS A 140 4.08 -5.61 12.66
C HIS A 140 4.21 -5.91 14.14
N PHE A 141 3.58 -6.97 14.64
CA PHE A 141 3.79 -7.42 16.02
C PHE A 141 5.27 -7.72 16.31
N LYS A 142 5.99 -8.41 15.41
CA LYS A 142 7.42 -8.67 15.59
C LYS A 142 8.27 -7.38 15.58
N ASN A 143 7.83 -6.35 14.86
CA ASN A 143 8.57 -5.09 14.64
C ASN A 143 7.97 -3.88 15.38
N ARG A 144 7.05 -4.08 16.31
CA ARG A 144 6.31 -3.03 17.02
C ARG A 144 7.17 -2.02 17.78
N MET A 145 8.41 -2.41 18.12
CA MET A 145 9.41 -1.53 18.76
C MET A 145 10.26 -0.71 17.80
N LYS A 146 10.11 -0.90 16.49
CA LYS A 146 10.84 -0.11 15.47
C LYS A 146 10.33 1.33 15.48
N VAL A 147 11.24 2.28 15.32
CA VAL A 147 10.94 3.70 15.15
C VAL A 147 10.85 4.06 13.67
N CYS A 148 10.26 5.22 13.36
CA CYS A 148 10.20 5.73 11.99
C CYS A 148 11.62 5.88 11.43
N GLN A 149 11.81 5.47 10.18
CA GLN A 149 13.10 5.65 9.49
C GLN A 149 13.24 7.04 8.88
N ARG A 150 12.11 7.74 8.67
CA ARG A 150 12.07 9.08 8.08
C ARG A 150 11.46 10.08 9.06
N ASN A 151 12.01 11.30 9.06
CA ASN A 151 11.40 12.42 9.75
C ASN A 151 10.24 12.99 8.91
N TRP A 152 9.01 12.55 9.16
CA TRP A 152 7.84 12.99 8.39
C TRP A 152 7.40 14.43 8.69
N ALA A 153 7.84 15.02 9.80
CA ALA A 153 7.60 16.43 10.09
C ALA A 153 8.33 17.35 9.08
N GLU A 154 9.46 16.92 8.51
CA GLU A 154 10.14 17.67 7.44
C GLU A 154 9.38 17.63 6.11
N VAL A 155 8.49 16.64 5.92
CA VAL A 155 7.72 16.45 4.69
C VAL A 155 6.39 17.20 4.75
N PHE A 156 5.66 17.04 5.86
CA PHE A 156 4.30 17.60 6.00
C PHE A 156 4.23 18.85 6.89
N GLY A 157 5.29 19.12 7.66
CA GLY A 157 5.25 20.06 8.78
C GLY A 157 4.83 19.39 10.09
N GLU A 158 5.18 20.02 11.21
CA GLU A 158 4.78 19.56 12.55
C GLU A 158 3.26 19.48 12.67
N GLY A 159 2.75 18.39 13.24
CA GLY A 159 1.32 18.17 13.46
C GLY A 159 0.51 17.79 12.20
N ASN A 160 1.09 17.83 11.01
CA ASN A 160 0.38 17.59 9.73
C ASN A 160 0.64 16.20 9.12
N MET A 161 1.39 15.33 9.82
CA MET A 161 1.58 13.94 9.41
C MET A 161 0.24 13.19 9.45
N HIS A 162 0.03 12.26 8.52
CA HIS A 162 -1.22 11.49 8.43
C HIS A 162 -1.27 10.33 9.43
N ALA A 163 -0.10 9.80 9.78
CA ALA A 163 0.06 8.87 10.89
C ALA A 163 1.14 9.36 11.85
N VAL A 164 0.95 9.07 13.13
CA VAL A 164 1.87 9.41 14.21
C VAL A 164 1.94 8.24 15.18
N SER A 165 3.14 7.95 15.69
CA SER A 165 3.27 7.00 16.80
C SER A 165 2.53 7.54 18.03
N PRO A 166 1.83 6.69 18.81
CA PRO A 166 1.12 7.14 20.00
C PRO A 166 2.07 7.80 21.00
N ILE A 167 1.75 9.03 21.41
CA ILE A 167 2.52 9.77 22.42
C ILE A 167 2.12 9.21 23.79
N SER A 168 3.00 8.47 24.48
CA SER A 168 2.73 7.99 25.84
C SER A 168 3.99 7.97 26.73
N THR A 169 3.81 8.49 27.94
CA THR A 169 4.73 8.47 29.09
C THR A 169 4.97 7.07 29.68
N PHE A 170 4.15 6.08 29.28
CA PHE A 170 4.34 4.67 29.59
C PHE A 170 4.39 3.89 28.27
N GLN A 171 5.61 3.47 27.92
CA GLN A 171 6.02 2.65 26.77
C GLN A 171 4.85 2.09 25.93
N LYS A 172 4.30 2.90 25.02
CA LYS A 172 3.54 2.36 23.90
C LYS A 172 4.51 1.98 22.79
N GLU A 173 4.20 0.86 22.16
CA GLU A 173 4.97 0.31 21.06
C GLU A 173 4.88 1.29 19.87
N PRO A 174 5.99 1.89 19.42
CA PRO A 174 5.96 3.00 18.47
C PRO A 174 5.41 2.65 17.09
N HIS A 175 5.52 1.37 16.67
CA HIS A 175 5.11 0.90 15.34
C HIS A 175 5.59 1.82 14.19
N GLY A 176 6.81 2.34 14.31
CA GLY A 176 7.32 3.38 13.42
C GLY A 176 7.38 2.96 11.95
N TRP A 177 7.59 1.67 11.68
CA TRP A 177 7.52 1.16 10.30
C TRP A 177 6.10 1.22 9.72
N LEU A 178 5.06 0.93 10.50
CA LEU A 178 3.68 1.12 10.07
C LEU A 178 3.39 2.61 9.82
N VAL A 179 3.84 3.48 10.73
CA VAL A 179 3.71 4.94 10.58
C VAL A 179 4.39 5.43 9.30
N ASP A 180 5.56 4.90 8.96
CA ASP A 180 6.25 5.20 7.70
C ASP A 180 5.41 4.81 6.48
N LEU A 181 4.82 3.61 6.48
CA LEU A 181 4.00 3.13 5.36
C LEU A 181 2.78 4.02 5.12
N VAL A 182 2.08 4.41 6.19
CA VAL A 182 0.90 5.28 6.07
C VAL A 182 1.29 6.68 5.60
N ASN A 183 2.35 7.26 6.15
CA ASN A 183 2.82 8.58 5.73
C ASN A 183 3.41 8.57 4.31
N ARG A 184 4.02 7.47 3.87
CA ARG A 184 4.45 7.29 2.48
C ARG A 184 3.26 7.27 1.52
N PHE A 185 2.18 6.58 1.90
CA PHE A 185 0.94 6.59 1.11
C PHE A 185 0.36 8.01 1.01
N ALA A 186 0.42 8.79 2.08
CA ALA A 186 0.02 10.19 2.08
C ALA A 186 0.90 11.09 1.20
N GLU A 187 2.22 10.93 1.26
CA GLU A 187 3.18 11.69 0.45
C GLU A 187 2.90 11.53 -1.06
N LEU A 188 2.47 10.34 -1.46
CA LEU A 188 2.16 10.02 -2.85
C LEU A 188 0.75 10.45 -3.30
N GLY A 189 0.00 11.14 -2.42
CA GLY A 189 -1.37 11.59 -2.69
C GLY A 189 -2.43 10.51 -2.58
N GLY A 190 -2.13 9.38 -1.92
CA GLY A 190 -3.07 8.27 -1.77
C GLY A 190 -4.32 8.64 -0.98
N PHE A 191 -4.19 9.42 0.10
CA PHE A 191 -5.34 9.93 0.87
C PHE A 191 -6.23 10.83 0.02
N SER A 192 -5.65 11.78 -0.72
CA SER A 192 -6.40 12.67 -1.61
C SER A 192 -7.12 11.90 -2.73
N ALA A 193 -6.49 10.88 -3.30
CA ALA A 193 -7.10 10.03 -4.32
C ALA A 193 -8.30 9.24 -3.76
N ILE A 194 -8.17 8.68 -2.55
CA ILE A 194 -9.28 8.00 -1.87
C ILE A 194 -10.41 8.98 -1.56
N GLN A 195 -10.10 10.16 -1.02
CA GLN A 195 -11.10 11.20 -0.74
C GLN A 195 -11.87 11.61 -2.00
N SER A 196 -11.17 11.80 -3.12
CA SER A 196 -11.79 12.13 -4.40
C SER A 196 -12.80 11.06 -4.85
N LYS A 197 -12.47 9.78 -4.66
CA LYS A 197 -13.37 8.67 -5.02
C LYS A 197 -14.56 8.57 -4.08
N LEU A 198 -14.33 8.75 -2.77
CA LEU A 198 -15.37 8.72 -1.75
C LEU A 198 -16.42 9.83 -1.91
N ASN A 199 -16.00 10.97 -2.47
CA ASN A 199 -16.89 12.09 -2.77
C ASN A 199 -17.72 11.88 -4.05
N SER A 200 -17.50 10.80 -4.81
CA SER A 200 -18.33 10.47 -5.97
C SER A 200 -19.76 10.14 -5.53
N GLU A 201 -20.76 10.65 -6.27
CA GLU A 201 -22.17 10.43 -5.95
C GLU A 201 -22.56 8.95 -6.12
N ASP A 202 -22.07 8.32 -7.19
CA ASP A 202 -22.44 6.97 -7.65
C ASP A 202 -21.53 5.85 -7.11
N ILE A 203 -20.73 6.11 -6.08
CA ILE A 203 -19.84 5.08 -5.53
C ILE A 203 -20.61 3.99 -4.78
N GLU A 204 -20.40 2.74 -5.19
CA GLU A 204 -21.01 1.57 -4.56
C GLU A 204 -20.50 1.32 -3.13
N LEU A 205 -21.37 0.80 -2.26
CA LEU A 205 -21.05 0.44 -0.87
C LEU A 205 -19.82 -0.46 -0.72
N GLY A 206 -19.68 -1.45 -1.61
CA GLY A 206 -18.51 -2.35 -1.61
C GLY A 206 -17.21 -1.60 -1.87
N ALA A 207 -17.23 -0.62 -2.79
CA ALA A 207 -16.08 0.21 -3.09
C ALA A 207 -15.75 1.17 -1.94
N ILE A 208 -16.76 1.76 -1.28
CA ILE A 208 -16.54 2.59 -0.09
C ILE A 208 -15.87 1.78 1.02
N SER A 209 -16.37 0.56 1.29
CA SER A 209 -15.77 -0.34 2.28
C SER A 209 -14.29 -0.60 1.96
N ALA A 210 -13.98 -0.98 0.72
CA ALA A 210 -12.61 -1.25 0.29
C ALA A 210 -11.67 -0.04 0.44
N LEU A 211 -12.16 1.18 0.16
CA LEU A 211 -11.38 2.41 0.28
C LEU A 211 -11.07 2.80 1.73
N VAL A 212 -12.00 2.53 2.66
CA VAL A 212 -11.86 2.93 4.07
C VAL A 212 -11.15 1.87 4.91
N GLN A 213 -11.24 0.59 4.52
CA GLN A 213 -10.72 -0.53 5.30
C GLN A 213 -9.24 -0.42 5.70
N PRO A 214 -8.30 0.02 4.82
CA PRO A 214 -6.90 0.18 5.21
C PRO A 214 -6.70 1.15 6.38
N PHE A 215 -7.53 2.19 6.46
CA PHE A 215 -7.48 3.18 7.54
C PHE A 215 -8.14 2.67 8.82
N GLY A 216 -9.22 1.90 8.68
CA GLY A 216 -9.92 1.31 9.82
C GLY A 216 -9.03 0.39 10.64
N VAL A 217 -8.21 -0.45 9.99
CA VAL A 217 -7.32 -1.40 10.69
C VAL A 217 -6.15 -0.74 11.41
N CYS A 218 -5.71 0.45 10.97
CA CYS A 218 -4.59 1.18 11.59
C CYS A 218 -5.03 2.45 12.32
N ALA A 219 -6.32 2.56 12.69
CA ALA A 219 -6.92 3.80 13.16
C ALA A 219 -6.21 4.40 14.39
N GLU A 220 -5.64 3.58 15.26
CA GLU A 220 -4.91 4.03 16.46
C GLU A 220 -3.62 4.81 16.15
N TYR A 221 -3.07 4.67 14.95
CA TYR A 221 -1.87 5.38 14.48
C TYR A 221 -2.20 6.58 13.60
N LEU A 222 -3.45 6.76 13.20
CA LEU A 222 -3.84 7.87 12.34
C LEU A 222 -3.89 9.17 13.16
N ASN A 223 -3.38 10.24 12.56
CA ASN A 223 -3.57 11.57 13.11
C ASN A 223 -5.01 12.02 12.85
N SER A 224 -5.84 11.96 13.89
CA SER A 224 -7.27 12.28 13.79
C SER A 224 -7.51 13.70 13.28
N SER A 225 -6.67 14.68 13.64
CA SER A 225 -6.82 16.07 13.18
C SER A 225 -6.64 16.24 11.67
N VAL A 226 -5.91 15.32 11.03
CA VAL A 226 -5.66 15.34 9.57
C VAL A 226 -6.63 14.41 8.84
N VAL A 227 -6.83 13.19 9.35
CA VAL A 227 -7.55 12.13 8.63
C VAL A 227 -9.06 12.16 8.88
N GLN A 228 -9.52 12.58 10.05
CA GLN A 228 -10.96 12.59 10.36
C GLN A 228 -11.77 13.52 9.42
N PRO A 229 -11.33 14.76 9.13
CA PRO A 229 -12.05 15.63 8.19
C PRO A 229 -12.24 15.03 6.80
N MET A 230 -11.33 14.15 6.38
CA MET A 230 -11.43 13.42 5.11
C MET A 230 -12.55 12.37 5.13
N LEU A 231 -12.76 11.70 6.27
CA LEU A 231 -13.70 10.59 6.42
C LEU A 231 -15.10 11.05 6.87
N ASP A 232 -15.21 12.19 7.55
CA ASP A 232 -16.47 12.71 8.08
C ASP A 232 -17.60 12.75 7.02
N PRO A 233 -17.41 13.28 5.79
CA PRO A 233 -18.48 13.31 4.78
C PRO A 233 -19.04 11.92 4.46
N VAL A 234 -18.17 10.91 4.41
CA VAL A 234 -18.53 9.52 4.13
C VAL A 234 -19.29 8.91 5.31
N ILE A 235 -18.83 9.15 6.53
CA ILE A 235 -19.50 8.69 7.76
C ILE A 235 -20.94 9.24 7.79
N HIS A 236 -21.13 10.53 7.51
CA HIS A 236 -22.47 11.13 7.45
C HIS A 236 -23.33 10.56 6.32
N LYS A 237 -22.75 10.33 5.13
CA LYS A 237 -23.45 9.68 3.99
C LYS A 237 -23.92 8.27 4.38
N MET A 238 -23.07 7.50 5.06
CA MET A 238 -23.36 6.14 5.52
C MET A 238 -24.42 6.08 6.61
N ILE A 239 -24.36 6.97 7.60
CA ILE A 239 -25.40 7.06 8.64
C ILE A 239 -26.76 7.35 8.00
N LYS A 240 -26.83 8.32 7.08
CA LYS A 240 -28.07 8.62 6.34
C LYS A 240 -28.55 7.44 5.50
N TYR A 241 -27.64 6.74 4.82
CA TYR A 241 -27.98 5.54 4.06
C TYR A 241 -28.62 4.51 4.99
N VAL A 242 -27.95 4.13 6.09
CA VAL A 242 -28.44 3.13 7.07
C VAL A 242 -29.78 3.53 7.68
N GLN A 243 -29.98 4.82 8.01
CA GLN A 243 -31.24 5.34 8.55
C GLN A 243 -32.42 5.24 7.56
N ASN A 244 -32.13 5.24 6.26
CA ASN A 244 -33.12 5.20 5.19
C ASN A 244 -33.27 3.80 4.57
N VAL A 245 -32.50 2.80 5.01
CA VAL A 245 -32.70 1.41 4.58
C VAL A 245 -34.01 0.92 5.18
N GLU A 246 -34.99 0.60 4.34
CA GLU A 246 -36.24 -0.01 4.78
C GLU A 246 -36.11 -1.54 4.82
N GLU A 247 -36.93 -2.21 5.64
CA GLU A 247 -36.91 -3.67 5.84
C GLU A 247 -37.11 -4.47 4.53
N LYS A 248 -37.68 -3.85 3.50
CA LYS A 248 -37.86 -4.42 2.15
C LYS A 248 -36.55 -4.51 1.37
N ASP A 249 -35.60 -3.60 1.62
CA ASP A 249 -34.31 -3.52 0.92
C ASP A 249 -33.29 -4.56 1.44
N LEU A 250 -33.59 -5.19 2.59
CA LEU A 250 -32.79 -6.25 3.19
C LEU A 250 -33.09 -7.65 2.61
N LYS A 251 -34.16 -7.80 1.83
CA LYS A 251 -34.63 -9.10 1.32
C LYS A 251 -34.14 -9.46 -0.08
N ASP A 252 -33.51 -8.52 -0.78
CA ASP A 252 -33.04 -8.70 -2.17
C ASP A 252 -31.51 -8.88 -2.29
N LYS A 253 -30.86 -9.51 -1.30
CA LYS A 253 -29.45 -9.93 -1.41
C LYS A 253 -29.25 -11.41 -1.06
#